data_AF-A0A0A2I7M8-F1
#
_entry.id   AF-A0A0A2I7M8-F1
#
_cell.length_a   1.000
_cell.length_b   1.000
_cell.length_c   1.000
_cell.angle_alpha   90.00
_cell.angle_beta   90.00
_cell.angle_gamma   90.00
#
_symmetry.space_group_name_H-M   'P 1'
#
loop_
_entity.id
_entity.type
_entity.pdbx_description
1 polymer ?
#
loop_
_entity_poly.entity_id
_entity_poly.type
_entity_poly.pdbx_seq_one_letter_code
_entity_poly.pdbx_strand_id
1 'polypeptide(L)'
;MASSIINQADFLKYARDAVSDLAKAGKISSGDSSIMNDRLFNAIVSTTNRLGLIRTATNVNLYKGRVFDFLDDSNFEFTGSIESVIELKKWQKILNTAVKYGTSEDQLLDPIRMPIAVWVYLNNAQVLARLNQVRQNIYTETKNVATYVPGMTSMPSIMKEFDKAYFEHAAAESLKWAEARIAVVSSAYTNTLIVPGNSEIVKSTLDLLYNNLNEIKTPDLDALD
;
A
#
# COMPACT_ATOMS: atom_id res chain seq x y z
N MET A 1 -1.25 7.32 30.30
CA MET A 1 -1.63 7.10 28.89
C MET A 1 -3.12 7.30 28.80
N ALA A 2 -3.59 8.35 28.11
CA ALA A 2 -5.00 8.44 27.78
C ALA A 2 -5.30 7.28 26.82
N SER A 3 -6.35 6.52 27.11
CA SER A 3 -6.83 5.42 26.27
C SER A 3 -6.90 5.87 24.80
N SER A 4 -6.09 5.27 23.91
CA SER A 4 -6.15 5.45 22.46
C SER A 4 -7.33 4.67 21.83
N ILE A 5 -8.38 4.43 22.62
CA ILE A 5 -9.51 3.60 22.21
C ILE A 5 -10.61 4.53 21.73
N ILE A 6 -10.93 4.43 20.44
CA ILE A 6 -12.20 4.93 19.90
C ILE A 6 -13.31 4.03 20.43
N ASN A 7 -14.43 4.63 20.87
CA ASN A 7 -15.61 3.85 21.20
C ASN A 7 -16.15 3.18 19.91
N GLN A 8 -16.06 1.85 19.84
CA GLN A 8 -16.47 1.07 18.68
C GLN A 8 -17.95 1.27 18.31
N ALA A 9 -18.83 1.37 19.30
CA ALA A 9 -20.26 1.58 19.06
C ALA A 9 -20.52 2.98 18.45
N ASP A 10 -19.83 4.01 18.98
CA ASP A 10 -19.91 5.37 18.42
C ASP A 10 -19.28 5.42 17.02
N PHE A 11 -18.18 4.71 16.78
CA PHE A 11 -17.55 4.63 15.47
C PHE A 11 -18.48 4.04 14.42
N LEU A 12 -19.10 2.89 14.72
CA LEU A 12 -20.01 2.22 13.79
C LEU A 12 -21.23 3.09 13.47
N LYS A 13 -21.76 3.79 14.47
CA LYS A 13 -22.86 4.75 14.30
C LYS A 13 -22.45 5.90 13.36
N TYR A 14 -21.39 6.62 13.70
CA TYR A 14 -21.00 7.85 12.99
C TYR A 14 -20.23 7.63 11.69
N ALA A 15 -19.76 6.41 11.44
CA ALA A 15 -19.13 6.03 10.17
C ALA A 15 -20.10 6.17 8.98
N ARG A 16 -21.41 6.00 9.18
CA ARG A 16 -22.41 6.06 8.11
C ARG A 16 -23.54 7.04 8.36
N ASP A 17 -23.77 7.40 9.62
CA ASP A 17 -24.85 8.30 9.99
C ASP A 17 -24.36 9.75 10.07
N ALA A 18 -25.25 10.68 9.72
CA ALA A 18 -25.00 12.11 9.76
C ALA A 18 -24.83 12.64 11.19
N VAL A 19 -23.82 13.47 11.40
CA VAL A 19 -23.60 14.29 12.60
C VAL A 19 -23.76 15.76 12.19
N SER A 20 -24.90 16.37 12.51
CA SER A 20 -25.23 17.73 12.06
C SER A 20 -24.17 18.78 12.46
N ASP A 21 -23.58 18.64 13.65
CA ASP A 21 -22.52 19.52 14.13
C ASP A 21 -21.25 19.46 13.29
N LEU A 22 -20.97 18.33 12.62
CA LEU A 22 -19.82 18.16 11.75
C LEU A 22 -19.91 19.05 10.49
N ALA A 23 -21.09 19.54 10.13
CA ALA A 23 -21.25 20.54 9.06
C ALA A 23 -20.52 21.87 9.39
N LYS A 24 -20.23 22.15 10.67
CA LYS A 24 -19.44 23.33 11.10
C LYS A 24 -17.99 23.29 10.60
N ALA A 25 -17.46 22.11 10.26
CA ALA A 25 -16.15 21.95 9.64
C ALA A 25 -16.10 22.39 8.16
N GLY A 26 -17.21 22.88 7.59
CA GLY A 26 -17.29 23.34 6.20
C GLY A 26 -17.76 22.27 5.23
N LYS A 27 -17.85 22.60 3.94
CA LYS A 27 -18.31 21.65 2.91
C LYS A 27 -17.16 20.81 2.38
N ILE A 28 -17.48 19.59 1.94
CA ILE A 28 -16.57 18.72 1.16
C ILE A 28 -16.96 18.72 -0.31
N SER A 29 -16.04 18.28 -1.17
CA SER A 29 -16.23 18.33 -2.62
C SER A 29 -17.14 17.24 -3.18
N SER A 30 -17.37 16.16 -2.43
CA SER A 30 -18.18 15.00 -2.81
C SER A 30 -18.58 14.23 -1.56
N GLY A 31 -19.80 13.69 -1.56
CA GLY A 31 -20.39 13.03 -0.38
C GLY A 31 -21.15 14.01 0.53
N ASP A 32 -21.59 13.51 1.68
CA ASP A 32 -22.25 14.29 2.73
C ASP A 32 -21.22 14.80 3.75
N SER A 33 -21.11 16.13 3.87
CA SER A 33 -20.21 16.80 4.82
C SER A 33 -20.54 16.56 6.30
N SER A 34 -21.69 15.96 6.61
CA SER A 34 -22.07 15.58 7.98
C SER A 34 -21.69 14.14 8.33
N ILE A 35 -21.23 13.34 7.37
CA ILE A 35 -20.81 11.95 7.58
C ILE A 35 -19.28 11.90 7.70
N MET A 36 -18.79 11.25 8.76
CA MET A 36 -17.36 11.13 9.05
C MET A 36 -16.60 10.45 7.91
N ASN A 37 -17.09 9.30 7.43
CA ASN A 37 -16.42 8.56 6.37
C ASN A 37 -16.35 9.35 5.07
N ASP A 38 -17.44 10.02 4.68
CA ASP A 38 -17.46 10.81 3.45
C ASP A 38 -16.37 11.89 3.46
N ARG A 39 -16.12 12.53 4.61
CA ARG A 39 -15.00 13.47 4.76
C ARG A 39 -13.63 12.82 4.61
N LEU A 40 -13.40 11.72 5.33
CA LEU A 40 -12.11 11.00 5.29
C LEU A 40 -11.81 10.49 3.87
N PHE A 41 -12.82 9.92 3.20
CA PHE A 41 -12.69 9.49 1.80
C PHE A 41 -12.58 10.68 0.83
N ASN A 42 -13.21 11.82 1.12
CA ASN A 42 -13.01 13.03 0.32
C ASN A 42 -11.56 13.52 0.40
N ALA A 43 -10.92 13.42 1.58
CA ALA A 43 -9.53 13.82 1.80
C ALA A 43 -8.52 12.92 1.06
N ILE A 44 -8.85 11.63 0.88
CA ILE A 44 -8.11 10.68 0.02
C ILE A 44 -8.23 11.04 -1.47
N VAL A 45 -9.14 11.97 -1.79
CA VAL A 45 -9.47 12.47 -3.12
C VAL A 45 -10.33 11.46 -3.89
N SER A 46 -11.59 11.80 -4.14
CA SER A 46 -12.55 10.92 -4.83
C SER A 46 -12.26 10.80 -6.34
N THR A 47 -12.94 9.87 -7.01
CA THR A 47 -12.84 9.56 -8.46
C THR A 47 -12.94 10.76 -9.40
N THR A 48 -13.38 11.93 -8.92
CA THR A 48 -13.51 13.19 -9.66
C THR A 48 -12.28 14.10 -9.59
N ASN A 49 -11.35 13.90 -8.64
CA ASN A 49 -10.11 14.67 -8.54
C ASN A 49 -8.88 13.76 -8.69
N ARG A 50 -8.57 13.43 -9.95
CA ARG A 50 -7.44 12.53 -10.29
C ARG A 50 -6.05 13.17 -10.12
N LEU A 51 -5.96 14.33 -9.45
CA LEU A 51 -4.72 15.07 -9.28
C LEU A 51 -3.91 14.62 -8.06
N GLY A 52 -4.48 13.79 -7.17
CA GLY A 52 -3.82 13.36 -5.92
C GLY A 52 -2.55 12.54 -6.13
N LEU A 53 -2.44 11.77 -7.21
CA LEU A 53 -1.22 11.02 -7.54
C LEU A 53 -0.97 11.07 -9.05
N ILE A 54 0.31 11.07 -9.46
CA ILE A 54 0.65 11.13 -10.90
C ILE A 54 0.20 9.82 -11.56
N ARG A 55 -0.51 9.91 -12.68
CA ARG A 55 -0.89 8.72 -13.46
C ARG A 55 0.38 8.00 -13.92
N THR A 56 0.60 6.81 -13.38
CA THR A 56 1.61 5.87 -13.88
C THR A 56 1.00 4.87 -14.85
N ALA A 57 1.84 4.01 -15.42
CA ALA A 57 1.38 2.83 -16.14
C ALA A 57 0.34 2.06 -15.30
N THR A 58 -0.74 1.59 -15.95
CA THR A 58 -1.88 0.91 -15.31
C THR A 58 -1.43 -0.20 -14.34
N ASN A 59 -0.38 -0.94 -14.71
CA ASN A 59 0.16 -2.01 -13.87
C ASN A 59 0.70 -1.49 -12.54
N VAL A 60 1.47 -0.40 -12.52
CA VAL A 60 1.97 0.18 -11.25
C VAL A 60 0.80 0.61 -10.35
N ASN A 61 -0.30 1.12 -10.92
CA ASN A 61 -1.49 1.47 -10.14
C ASN A 61 -2.20 0.26 -9.53
N LEU A 62 -2.37 -0.82 -10.30
CA LEU A 62 -2.96 -2.06 -9.79
C LEU A 62 -2.11 -2.68 -8.69
N TYR A 63 -0.79 -2.63 -8.85
CA TYR A 63 0.15 -3.23 -7.91
C TYR A 63 0.30 -2.43 -6.61
N LYS A 64 0.16 -1.10 -6.65
CA LYS A 64 0.03 -0.29 -5.43
C LYS A 64 -1.08 -0.82 -4.52
N GLY A 65 -2.25 -1.12 -5.09
CA GLY A 65 -3.37 -1.69 -4.32
C GLY A 65 -2.96 -2.92 -3.52
N ARG A 66 -2.23 -3.86 -4.14
CA ARG A 66 -1.80 -5.12 -3.51
C ARG A 66 -0.68 -4.95 -2.47
N VAL A 67 0.25 -4.02 -2.71
CA VAL A 67 1.32 -3.68 -1.73
C VAL A 67 0.73 -3.12 -0.44
N PHE A 68 -0.41 -2.45 -0.55
CA PHE A 68 -1.08 -1.75 0.54
C PHE A 68 -2.32 -2.48 1.06
N ASP A 69 -2.69 -3.60 0.43
CA ASP A 69 -3.76 -4.47 0.88
C ASP A 69 -3.17 -5.56 1.77
N PHE A 70 -3.57 -5.56 3.03
CA PHE A 70 -3.11 -6.50 4.01
C PHE A 70 -4.16 -7.57 4.23
N LEU A 71 -3.71 -8.81 4.35
CA LEU A 71 -4.58 -9.94 4.57
C LEU A 71 -5.14 -9.91 5.99
N ASP A 72 -6.44 -10.06 6.10
CA ASP A 72 -7.11 -10.40 7.35
C ASP A 72 -7.21 -11.92 7.50
N ASP A 73 -7.23 -12.40 8.75
CA ASP A 73 -7.57 -13.79 9.03
C ASP A 73 -9.11 -14.01 9.04
N SER A 74 -9.53 -15.25 9.30
CA SER A 74 -10.96 -15.59 9.40
C SER A 74 -11.72 -14.89 10.53
N ASN A 75 -11.01 -14.19 11.42
CA ASN A 75 -11.55 -13.44 12.55
C ASN A 75 -11.44 -11.91 12.35
N PHE A 76 -11.09 -11.44 11.14
CA PHE A 76 -10.79 -10.03 10.86
C PHE A 76 -9.61 -9.49 11.67
N GLU A 77 -8.72 -10.35 12.15
CA GLU A 77 -7.46 -9.95 12.73
C GLU A 77 -6.45 -9.72 11.61
N PHE A 78 -5.85 -8.53 11.63
CA PHE A 78 -4.83 -8.13 10.68
C PHE A 78 -3.62 -9.07 10.78
N THR A 79 -3.35 -9.84 9.73
CA THR A 79 -2.23 -10.81 9.73
C THR A 79 -0.88 -10.14 9.51
N GLY A 80 -0.88 -8.86 9.16
CA GLY A 80 0.32 -8.10 8.82
C GLY A 80 1.02 -8.61 7.58
N SER A 81 0.41 -9.47 6.76
CA SER A 81 0.98 -9.91 5.48
C SER A 81 0.32 -9.16 4.33
N ILE A 82 1.09 -8.72 3.35
CA ILE A 82 0.52 -8.12 2.12
C ILE A 82 -0.13 -9.18 1.24
N GLU A 83 -1.17 -8.82 0.49
CA GLU A 83 -1.72 -9.69 -0.54
C GLU A 83 -0.61 -10.04 -1.55
N SER A 84 -0.47 -11.33 -1.86
CA SER A 84 0.52 -11.74 -2.85
C SER A 84 0.26 -11.03 -4.16
N VAL A 85 1.30 -10.33 -4.63
CA VAL A 85 1.30 -9.52 -5.84
C VAL A 85 0.84 -10.29 -7.09
N ILE A 86 0.99 -11.61 -7.08
CA ILE A 86 0.45 -12.56 -8.05
C ILE A 86 -0.04 -13.82 -7.32
N GLU A 87 -1.08 -14.47 -7.84
CA GLU A 87 -1.55 -15.76 -7.33
C GLU A 87 -0.39 -16.78 -7.31
N LEU A 88 -0.06 -17.31 -6.13
CA LEU A 88 1.13 -18.15 -5.94
C LEU A 88 1.15 -19.40 -6.80
N LYS A 89 0.00 -20.06 -6.98
CA LYS A 89 -0.12 -21.25 -7.84
C LYS A 89 0.13 -20.91 -9.30
N LYS A 90 -0.36 -19.76 -9.77
CA LYS A 90 -0.11 -19.26 -11.12
C LYS A 90 1.37 -18.93 -11.30
N TRP A 91 1.97 -18.23 -10.34
CA TRP A 91 3.39 -17.87 -10.40
C TRP A 91 4.29 -19.10 -10.39
N GLN A 92 4.00 -20.11 -9.56
CA GLN A 92 4.76 -21.36 -9.53
C GLN A 92 4.70 -22.09 -10.88
N LYS A 93 3.54 -22.08 -11.57
CA LYS A 93 3.43 -22.63 -12.93
C LYS A 93 4.32 -21.86 -13.93
N ILE A 94 4.38 -20.54 -13.82
CA ILE A 94 5.25 -19.70 -14.66
C ILE A 94 6.72 -20.02 -14.39
N LEU A 95 7.13 -20.13 -13.12
CA LEU A 95 8.48 -20.51 -12.75
C LEU A 95 8.88 -21.88 -13.33
N ASN A 96 8.01 -22.88 -13.17
CA ASN A 96 8.27 -24.21 -13.71
C ASN A 96 8.39 -24.21 -15.25
N THR A 97 7.54 -23.45 -15.94
CA THR A 97 7.63 -23.24 -17.40
C THR A 97 8.94 -22.58 -17.78
N ALA A 98 9.35 -21.54 -17.05
CA ALA A 98 10.56 -20.80 -17.35
C ALA A 98 11.83 -21.63 -17.18
N VAL A 99 11.91 -22.40 -16.09
CA VAL A 99 13.02 -23.33 -15.86
C VAL A 99 12.99 -24.47 -16.88
N LYS A 100 11.83 -25.07 -17.17
CA LYS A 100 11.78 -26.25 -18.05
C LYS A 100 12.04 -25.91 -19.52
N TYR A 101 11.51 -24.79 -20.00
CA TYR A 101 11.49 -24.47 -21.42
C TYR A 101 12.37 -23.27 -21.80
N GLY A 102 12.92 -22.54 -20.81
CA GLY A 102 13.75 -21.37 -21.07
C GLY A 102 12.97 -20.21 -21.69
N THR A 103 11.72 -19.99 -21.31
CA THR A 103 10.85 -18.90 -21.81
C THR A 103 10.07 -18.24 -20.67
N SER A 104 9.28 -17.21 -20.93
CA SER A 104 8.37 -16.59 -19.94
C SER A 104 9.08 -15.91 -18.75
N GLU A 105 10.36 -15.57 -18.88
CA GLU A 105 11.15 -14.82 -17.91
C GLU A 105 10.51 -13.47 -17.56
N ASP A 106 9.90 -12.78 -18.52
CA ASP A 106 9.22 -11.52 -18.24
C ASP A 106 8.02 -11.71 -17.31
N GLN A 107 7.18 -12.71 -17.58
CA GLN A 107 6.02 -13.03 -16.72
C GLN A 107 6.46 -13.52 -15.33
N LEU A 108 7.64 -14.11 -15.23
CA LEU A 108 8.23 -14.57 -13.98
C LEU A 108 8.75 -13.42 -13.12
N LEU A 109 9.46 -12.47 -13.77
CA LEU A 109 10.26 -11.43 -13.12
C LEU A 109 9.48 -10.12 -12.94
N ASP A 110 8.49 -9.83 -13.78
CA ASP A 110 7.61 -8.66 -13.66
C ASP A 110 6.95 -8.54 -12.27
N PRO A 111 6.39 -9.62 -11.69
CA PRO A 111 5.84 -9.55 -10.35
C PRO A 111 6.86 -9.13 -9.27
N ILE A 112 8.15 -9.40 -9.47
CA ILE A 112 9.24 -9.00 -8.57
C ILE A 112 9.66 -7.54 -8.83
N ARG A 113 9.67 -7.11 -10.10
CA ARG A 113 9.95 -5.72 -10.49
C ARG A 113 8.94 -4.73 -9.90
N MET A 114 7.67 -5.13 -9.77
CA MET A 114 6.60 -4.19 -9.47
C MET A 114 6.63 -3.62 -8.04
N PRO A 115 6.85 -4.39 -6.95
CA PRO A 115 7.04 -3.81 -5.62
C PRO A 115 8.14 -2.74 -5.61
N ILE A 116 9.30 -3.03 -6.19
CA ILE A 116 10.40 -2.06 -6.31
C ILE A 116 9.92 -0.80 -7.06
N ALA A 117 9.27 -0.97 -8.21
CA ALA A 117 8.76 0.15 -9.00
C ALA A 117 7.71 0.99 -8.25
N VAL A 118 6.88 0.38 -7.40
CA VAL A 118 5.91 1.08 -6.54
C VAL A 118 6.65 1.98 -5.55
N TRP A 119 7.66 1.47 -4.84
CA TRP A 119 8.39 2.26 -3.85
C TRP A 119 9.24 3.36 -4.49
N VAL A 120 9.88 3.10 -5.65
CA VAL A 120 10.53 4.14 -6.46
C VAL A 120 9.54 5.24 -6.85
N TYR A 121 8.34 4.85 -7.26
CA TYR A 121 7.29 5.80 -7.61
C TYR A 121 6.84 6.65 -6.41
N LEU A 122 6.63 6.03 -5.23
CA LEU A 122 6.22 6.77 -4.03
C LEU A 122 7.30 7.75 -3.56
N ASN A 123 8.57 7.40 -3.75
CA ASN A 123 9.72 8.25 -3.43
C ASN A 123 10.02 9.31 -4.50
N ASN A 124 9.31 9.31 -5.64
CA ASN A 124 9.44 10.39 -6.62
C ASN A 124 8.98 11.71 -6.00
N ALA A 125 9.80 12.77 -6.08
CA ALA A 125 9.55 14.05 -5.42
C ALA A 125 8.15 14.64 -5.66
N GLN A 126 7.63 14.55 -6.90
CA GLN A 126 6.30 15.07 -7.21
C GLN A 126 5.17 14.20 -6.64
N VAL A 127 5.39 12.90 -6.55
CA VAL A 127 4.43 11.94 -5.96
C VAL A 127 4.43 12.09 -4.45
N LEU A 128 5.62 12.15 -3.85
CA LEU A 128 5.82 12.34 -2.41
C LEU A 128 5.16 13.63 -1.91
N ALA A 129 5.36 14.75 -2.61
CA ALA A 129 4.71 16.01 -2.25
C ALA A 129 3.17 15.90 -2.22
N ARG A 130 2.57 15.17 -3.18
CA ARG A 130 1.12 14.96 -3.19
C ARG A 130 0.68 13.95 -2.14
N LEU A 131 1.48 12.91 -1.89
CA LEU A 131 1.23 11.95 -0.82
C LEU A 131 1.19 12.67 0.54
N ASN A 132 2.17 13.53 0.82
CA ASN A 132 2.21 14.34 2.05
C ASN A 132 1.00 15.27 2.14
N GLN A 133 0.58 15.90 1.03
CA GLN A 133 -0.64 16.71 1.01
C GLN A 133 -1.90 15.87 1.35
N VAL A 134 -2.05 14.69 0.77
CA VAL A 134 -3.20 13.80 1.04
C VAL A 134 -3.20 13.34 2.50
N ARG A 135 -2.04 12.90 3.01
CA ARG A 135 -1.87 12.51 4.42
C ARG A 135 -2.26 13.65 5.36
N GLN A 136 -1.81 14.87 5.07
CA GLN A 136 -2.14 16.07 5.83
C GLN A 136 -3.63 16.43 5.76
N ASN A 137 -4.29 16.24 4.61
CA ASN A 137 -5.73 16.45 4.47
C ASN A 137 -6.52 15.46 5.33
N ILE A 138 -6.15 14.18 5.30
CA ILE A 138 -6.79 13.14 6.14
C ILE A 138 -6.61 13.50 7.61
N TYR A 139 -5.38 13.86 8.02
CA TYR A 139 -5.11 14.29 9.39
C TYR A 139 -5.95 15.49 9.80
N THR A 140 -6.12 16.47 8.91
CA THR A 140 -6.99 17.63 9.16
C THR A 140 -8.45 17.22 9.40
N GLU A 141 -8.98 16.28 8.61
CA GLU A 141 -10.33 15.77 8.85
C GLU A 141 -10.43 14.97 10.16
N THR A 142 -9.38 14.26 10.59
CA THR A 142 -9.40 13.64 11.93
C THR A 142 -9.53 14.66 13.06
N LYS A 143 -8.94 15.87 12.91
CA LYS A 143 -9.11 16.98 13.86
C LYS A 143 -10.54 17.51 13.86
N ASN A 144 -11.16 17.64 12.68
CA ASN A 144 -12.56 18.02 12.56
C ASN A 144 -13.48 16.99 13.24
N VAL A 145 -13.25 15.70 12.98
CA VAL A 145 -14.01 14.61 13.59
C VAL A 145 -13.86 14.61 15.11
N ALA A 146 -12.64 14.72 15.64
CA ALA A 146 -12.39 14.82 17.07
C ALA A 146 -13.10 16.01 17.74
N THR A 147 -13.33 17.09 17.00
CA THR A 147 -14.00 18.30 17.50
C THR A 147 -15.52 18.13 17.56
N TYR A 148 -16.12 17.50 16.56
CA TYR A 148 -17.58 17.51 16.36
C TYR A 148 -18.27 16.17 16.61
N VAL A 149 -17.54 15.05 16.66
CA VAL A 149 -18.11 13.72 16.84
C VAL A 149 -17.80 13.18 18.24
N PRO A 150 -18.82 12.97 19.09
CA PRO A 150 -18.63 12.38 20.41
C PRO A 150 -17.89 11.03 20.34
N GLY A 151 -16.92 10.84 21.24
CA GLY A 151 -16.15 9.59 21.32
C GLY A 151 -14.96 9.47 20.36
N MET A 152 -14.68 10.50 19.54
CA MET A 152 -13.61 10.48 18.53
C MET A 152 -12.39 11.36 18.86
N THR A 153 -12.25 11.82 20.10
CA THR A 153 -11.18 12.77 20.50
C THR A 153 -9.76 12.22 20.28
N SER A 154 -9.58 10.89 20.28
CA SER A 154 -8.30 10.21 20.07
C SER A 154 -7.91 10.05 18.60
N MET A 155 -8.81 10.32 17.64
CA MET A 155 -8.61 10.02 16.23
C MET A 155 -7.36 10.68 15.60
N PRO A 156 -7.01 11.95 15.91
CA PRO A 156 -5.77 12.55 15.42
C PRO A 156 -4.52 11.82 15.91
N SER A 157 -4.48 11.44 17.19
CA SER A 157 -3.33 10.71 17.75
C SER A 157 -3.18 9.34 17.10
N ILE A 158 -4.30 8.62 16.95
CA ILE A 158 -4.34 7.32 16.25
C ILE A 158 -3.85 7.47 14.80
N MET A 159 -4.26 8.53 14.10
CA MET A 159 -3.79 8.78 12.73
C MET A 159 -2.28 9.01 12.65
N LYS A 160 -1.68 9.74 13.62
CA LYS A 160 -0.22 9.91 13.66
C LYS A 160 0.52 8.59 13.90
N GLU A 161 0.00 7.74 14.77
CA GLU A 161 0.57 6.42 15.05
C GLU A 161 0.43 5.49 13.84
N PHE A 162 -0.78 5.43 13.27
CA PHE A 162 -1.11 4.58 12.14
C PHE A 162 -0.33 4.95 10.89
N ASP A 163 -0.29 6.23 10.51
CA ASP A 163 0.24 6.67 9.22
C ASP A 163 1.69 6.24 9.01
N LYS A 164 2.56 6.51 9.98
CA LYS A 164 3.97 6.11 9.89
C LYS A 164 4.12 4.59 9.92
N ALA A 165 3.47 3.93 10.89
CA ALA A 165 3.57 2.48 11.07
C ALA A 165 3.08 1.72 9.83
N TYR A 166 2.05 2.23 9.15
CA TYR A 166 1.49 1.65 7.94
C TYR A 166 2.50 1.61 6.79
N PHE A 167 3.18 2.73 6.49
CA PHE A 167 4.19 2.75 5.43
C PHE A 167 5.45 1.97 5.78
N GLU A 168 5.88 1.99 7.04
CA GLU A 168 7.01 1.17 7.53
C GLU A 168 6.72 -0.32 7.37
N HIS A 169 5.53 -0.75 7.79
CA HIS A 169 5.11 -2.15 7.71
C HIS A 169 4.93 -2.62 6.26
N ALA A 170 4.29 -1.79 5.41
CA ALA A 170 4.14 -2.09 3.99
C ALA A 170 5.49 -2.24 3.27
N ALA A 171 6.48 -1.40 3.61
CA ALA A 171 7.82 -1.47 3.02
C ALA A 171 8.53 -2.77 3.46
N ALA A 172 8.48 -3.09 4.75
CA ALA A 172 9.10 -4.30 5.29
C ALA A 172 8.53 -5.58 4.64
N GLU A 173 7.22 -5.70 4.52
CA GLU A 173 6.59 -6.88 3.91
C GLU A 173 6.81 -6.94 2.39
N SER A 174 6.85 -5.78 1.70
CA SER A 174 7.23 -5.72 0.29
C SER A 174 8.65 -6.23 0.05
N LEU A 175 9.60 -5.82 0.91
CA LEU A 175 10.99 -6.21 0.84
C LEU A 175 11.12 -7.72 1.05
N LYS A 176 10.56 -8.24 2.15
CA LYS A 176 10.53 -9.66 2.49
C LYS A 176 9.91 -10.51 1.38
N TRP A 177 8.82 -10.04 0.76
CA TRP A 177 8.20 -10.72 -0.37
C TRP A 177 9.13 -10.78 -1.59
N ALA A 178 9.75 -9.65 -1.95
CA ALA A 178 10.66 -9.57 -3.11
C ALA A 178 11.91 -10.44 -2.90
N GLU A 179 12.53 -10.38 -1.72
CA GLU A 179 13.66 -11.23 -1.34
C GLU A 179 13.34 -12.71 -1.45
N ALA A 180 12.20 -13.13 -0.88
CA ALA A 180 11.77 -14.52 -0.93
C ALA A 180 11.58 -15.00 -2.39
N ARG A 181 11.04 -14.16 -3.27
CA ARG A 181 10.85 -14.53 -4.69
C ARG A 181 12.16 -14.58 -5.44
N ILE A 182 13.07 -13.63 -5.24
CA ILE A 182 14.41 -13.67 -5.83
C ILE A 182 15.14 -14.94 -5.42
N ALA A 183 15.11 -15.31 -4.14
CA ALA A 183 15.73 -16.53 -3.63
C ALA A 183 15.12 -17.80 -4.25
N VAL A 184 13.78 -17.86 -4.38
CA VAL A 184 13.09 -19.00 -4.99
C VAL A 184 13.46 -19.17 -6.47
N VAL A 185 13.48 -18.08 -7.26
CA VAL A 185 13.88 -18.17 -8.68
C VAL A 185 15.35 -18.55 -8.80
N SER A 186 16.23 -17.92 -8.02
CA SER A 186 17.67 -18.22 -8.03
C SER A 186 17.96 -19.69 -7.73
N SER A 187 17.28 -20.24 -6.71
CA SER A 187 17.39 -21.65 -6.33
C SER A 187 16.90 -22.58 -7.45
N ALA A 188 15.77 -22.26 -8.08
CA ALA A 188 15.23 -23.06 -9.17
C ALA A 188 16.15 -23.13 -10.40
N TYR A 189 16.80 -22.02 -10.75
CA TYR A 189 17.77 -21.95 -11.85
C TYR A 189 19.15 -22.53 -11.50
N THR A 190 19.50 -22.62 -10.21
CA THR A 190 20.75 -23.26 -9.76
C THR A 190 20.62 -24.79 -9.68
N ASN A 191 19.44 -25.29 -9.29
CA ASN A 191 19.21 -26.71 -9.04
C ASN A 191 18.68 -27.50 -10.25
N THR A 192 18.56 -26.86 -11.41
CA THR A 192 18.17 -27.55 -12.65
C THR A 192 19.36 -28.26 -13.29
N LEU A 193 19.15 -29.50 -13.74
CA LEU A 193 20.18 -30.32 -14.38
C LEU A 193 20.54 -29.86 -15.79
N ILE A 194 19.59 -29.19 -16.46
CA ILE A 194 19.77 -28.64 -17.81
C ILE A 194 19.69 -27.13 -17.66
N VAL A 195 20.70 -26.43 -18.16
CA VAL A 195 20.76 -24.95 -18.17
C VAL A 195 19.67 -24.43 -19.11
N PRO A 196 18.64 -23.71 -18.61
CA PRO A 196 17.59 -23.18 -19.46
C PRO A 196 18.11 -22.10 -20.40
N GLY A 197 17.53 -21.97 -21.60
CA GLY A 197 17.99 -21.01 -22.62
C GLY A 197 17.94 -19.54 -22.18
N ASN A 198 17.07 -19.19 -21.22
CA ASN A 198 16.95 -17.85 -20.67
C ASN A 198 17.77 -17.61 -19.40
N SER A 199 18.66 -18.53 -19.00
CA SER A 199 19.37 -18.47 -17.71
C SER A 199 20.18 -17.19 -17.50
N GLU A 200 20.87 -16.73 -18.54
CA GLU A 200 21.70 -15.52 -18.45
C GLU A 200 20.84 -14.29 -18.19
N ILE A 201 19.75 -14.13 -18.94
CA ILE A 201 18.79 -13.02 -18.81
C ILE A 201 18.13 -13.04 -17.43
N VAL A 202 17.72 -14.22 -16.95
CA VAL A 202 17.10 -14.38 -15.64
C VAL A 202 18.10 -14.02 -14.55
N LYS A 203 19.33 -14.56 -14.60
CA LYS A 203 20.36 -14.27 -13.61
C LYS A 203 20.72 -12.79 -13.58
N SER A 204 21.00 -12.18 -14.74
CA SER A 204 21.34 -10.76 -14.81
C SER A 204 20.19 -9.88 -14.30
N THR A 205 18.94 -10.26 -14.58
CA THR A 205 17.78 -9.54 -14.06
C THR A 205 17.65 -9.72 -12.54
N LEU A 206 17.83 -10.92 -12.00
CA LEU A 206 17.78 -11.15 -10.56
C LEU A 206 18.86 -10.37 -9.82
N ASP A 207 20.08 -10.29 -10.37
CA ASP A 207 21.17 -9.48 -9.82
C ASP A 207 20.78 -7.99 -9.79
N LEU A 208 20.19 -7.49 -10.89
CA LEU A 208 19.66 -6.12 -10.94
C LEU A 208 18.55 -5.90 -9.91
N LEU A 209 17.60 -6.82 -9.79
CA LEU A 209 16.49 -6.70 -8.83
C LEU A 209 16.99 -6.72 -7.40
N TYR A 210 17.94 -7.60 -7.09
CA TYR A 210 18.55 -7.70 -5.77
C TYR A 210 19.27 -6.40 -5.39
N ASN A 211 20.03 -5.82 -6.33
CA ASN A 211 20.73 -4.56 -6.11
C ASN A 211 19.80 -3.35 -5.94
N ASN A 212 18.53 -3.45 -6.35
CA ASN A 212 17.52 -2.38 -6.20
C ASN A 212 16.53 -2.64 -5.05
N LEU A 213 16.72 -3.67 -4.22
CA LEU A 213 15.85 -3.93 -3.07
C LEU A 213 15.87 -2.78 -2.06
N ASN A 214 16.98 -2.04 -1.97
CA ASN A 214 17.11 -0.85 -1.13
C ASN A 214 16.19 0.31 -1.55
N GLU A 215 15.60 0.26 -2.75
CA GLU A 215 14.58 1.22 -3.18
C GLU A 215 13.21 0.92 -2.56
N ILE A 216 13.00 -0.27 -2.01
CA ILE A 216 11.86 -0.60 -1.16
C ILE A 216 12.12 0.00 0.22
N LYS A 217 11.76 1.28 0.37
CA LYS A 217 11.91 2.03 1.62
C LYS A 217 10.74 2.98 1.83
N THR A 218 10.42 3.19 3.10
CA THR A 218 9.45 4.19 3.54
C THR A 218 9.82 5.56 2.94
N PRO A 219 8.87 6.27 2.30
CA PRO A 219 9.10 7.61 1.81
C PRO A 219 9.49 8.58 2.92
N ASP A 220 10.14 9.67 2.57
CA ASP A 220 10.44 10.76 3.51
C ASP A 220 9.16 11.57 3.78
N LEU A 221 8.35 11.02 4.69
CA LEU A 221 7.03 11.48 5.02
C LEU A 221 7.10 12.72 5.93
N ASP A 222 6.43 13.81 5.54
CA ASP A 222 6.29 14.98 6.40
C ASP A 222 5.54 14.61 7.69
N ALA A 223 5.90 15.28 8.78
CA ALA A 223 5.17 15.18 10.04
C ALA A 223 3.73 15.69 9.85
N LEU A 224 2.78 15.03 10.49
CA LEU A 224 1.38 15.46 10.49
C LEU A 224 1.16 16.52 11.57
N ASP A 225 0.69 17.71 11.18
CA ASP A 225 0.53 18.89 12.04
C ASP A 225 -0.88 19.49 12.07
#